data_AF-I3ST75-F1
#
_entry.id   AF-I3ST75-F1
#
_cell.length_a   1.000
_cell.length_b   1.000
_cell.length_c   1.000
_cell.angle_alpha   90.00
_cell.angle_beta   90.00
_cell.angle_gamma   90.00
#
_symmetry.space_group_name_H-M   'P 1'
#
loop_
_entity.id
_entity.type
_entity.pdbx_description
1 polymer ?
#
loop_
_entity_poly.entity_id
_entity_poly.type
_entity_poly.pdbx_seq_one_letter_code
_entity_poly.pdbx_strand_id
1 'polypeptide(L)'
;MILRLSDWTSVQSFQLQQCIPINEEPRSATSISKRSINFGNQRRGKSVIVCGLRASFRKRRPSRVISKEGIQVIHALKLAKSSEQKLYQVLNEKLTRLLNADALDLLGELQRQNELHLSLKVFNFLREEPGFDALLPLYSDMILLLGRNKMVGEAEELFSQVVEKGLKPDTRMFTEMIGVYLQGGNTEKAMELYRSMKASGCSPDKLTFTILIRSLEKSGEQELVETLKQECVDYIDLPDKFIQQIEQKQVKEGHVNLV
;
A
#
# COMPACT_ATOMS: atom_id res chain seq x y z
N MET A 1 -0.99 -12.43 24.20
CA MET A 1 0.13 -11.78 24.92
C MET A 1 0.60 -10.66 24.01
N ILE A 2 0.24 -9.41 24.34
CA ILE A 2 0.46 -8.24 23.49
C ILE A 2 1.93 -7.82 23.66
N LEU A 3 2.77 -8.08 22.66
CA LEU A 3 4.13 -7.54 22.64
C LEU A 3 4.05 -6.01 22.50
N ARG A 4 4.76 -5.29 23.38
CA ARG A 4 4.83 -3.83 23.33
C ARG A 4 5.77 -3.45 22.19
N LEU A 5 5.45 -2.37 21.47
CA LEU A 5 6.27 -1.79 20.39
C LEU A 5 7.71 -1.42 20.82
N SER A 6 8.02 -1.46 22.12
CA SER A 6 9.37 -1.36 22.69
C SER A 6 10.31 -2.53 22.35
N ASP A 7 9.80 -3.67 21.87
CA ASP A 7 10.61 -4.86 21.59
C ASP A 7 11.38 -4.79 20.25
N TRP A 8 11.11 -3.76 19.43
CA TRP A 8 11.72 -3.54 18.12
C TRP A 8 13.24 -3.31 18.16
N THR A 9 13.77 -2.76 19.25
CA THR A 9 15.21 -2.48 19.39
C THR A 9 16.03 -3.72 19.76
N SER A 10 15.41 -4.77 20.31
CA SER A 10 16.10 -5.99 20.72
C SER A 10 16.27 -7.01 19.59
N VAL A 11 15.45 -6.96 18.53
CA VAL A 11 15.56 -7.90 17.41
C VAL A 11 16.69 -7.50 16.44
N GLN A 12 17.01 -6.20 16.33
CA GLN A 12 18.09 -5.72 15.46
C GLN A 12 19.50 -5.97 16.01
N SER A 13 19.69 -6.03 17.33
CA SER A 13 21.00 -6.27 17.94
C SER A 13 21.52 -7.71 17.77
N PHE A 14 20.65 -8.67 17.44
CA PHE A 14 21.04 -10.07 17.23
C PHE A 14 21.47 -10.40 15.79
N GLN A 15 21.18 -9.53 14.80
CA GLN A 15 21.43 -9.81 13.38
C GLN A 15 22.71 -9.17 12.79
N LEU A 16 23.44 -8.36 13.56
CA LEU A 16 24.69 -7.74 13.09
C LEU A 16 25.93 -8.66 13.13
N GLN A 17 25.82 -9.92 13.58
CA GLN A 17 26.96 -10.84 13.71
C GLN A 17 27.09 -11.92 12.61
N GLN A 18 26.26 -11.96 11.57
CA GLN A 18 26.30 -13.05 10.58
C GLN A 18 26.23 -12.64 9.09
N CYS A 19 26.83 -11.52 8.69
CA CYS A 19 26.97 -11.19 7.27
C CYS A 19 28.43 -11.33 6.80
N ILE A 20 28.69 -12.40 6.03
CA ILE A 20 29.89 -12.61 5.22
C ILE A 20 29.77 -11.75 3.95
N PRO A 21 30.78 -10.95 3.54
CA PRO A 21 30.68 -10.10 2.37
C PRO A 21 30.82 -10.90 1.07
N ILE A 22 29.87 -10.73 0.15
CA ILE A 22 29.97 -11.20 -1.23
C ILE A 22 30.50 -10.02 -2.06
N ASN A 23 31.70 -10.17 -2.59
CA ASN A 23 32.31 -9.25 -3.55
C ASN A 23 31.52 -9.29 -4.88
N GLU A 24 30.98 -8.16 -5.32
CA GLU A 24 30.64 -7.93 -6.72
C GLU A 24 31.48 -6.75 -7.26
N GLU A 25 32.34 -7.07 -8.23
CA GLU A 25 33.09 -6.09 -9.02
C GLU A 25 32.20 -5.37 -10.05
N PRO A 26 32.49 -4.08 -10.36
CA PRO A 26 31.64 -3.25 -11.21
C PRO A 26 31.89 -3.50 -12.70
N ARG A 27 30.83 -3.80 -13.47
CA ARG A 27 30.89 -3.79 -14.94
C ARG A 27 30.58 -2.41 -15.51
N SER A 28 31.49 -1.98 -16.38
CA SER A 28 31.67 -0.68 -17.00
C SER A 28 30.51 -0.18 -17.88
N ALA A 29 30.30 1.14 -17.82
CA ALA A 29 29.47 1.91 -18.74
C ALA A 29 30.10 2.00 -20.14
N THR A 30 29.28 1.87 -21.18
CA THR A 30 29.64 2.29 -22.55
C THR A 30 28.60 3.27 -23.08
N SER A 31 29.10 4.46 -23.37
CA SER A 31 28.46 5.59 -24.03
C SER A 31 28.09 5.27 -25.49
N ILE A 32 26.86 5.58 -25.92
CA ILE A 32 26.56 5.73 -27.34
C ILE A 32 25.84 7.07 -27.59
N SER A 33 26.45 7.77 -28.56
CA SER A 33 26.24 9.11 -29.10
C SER A 33 24.81 9.50 -29.46
N LYS A 34 24.50 10.78 -29.18
CA LYS A 34 23.42 11.58 -29.77
C LYS A 34 23.52 11.59 -31.30
N ARG A 35 22.38 11.47 -32.00
CA ARG A 35 22.15 12.11 -33.31
C ARG A 35 20.69 12.58 -33.40
N SER A 36 20.52 13.89 -33.49
CA SER A 36 19.29 14.57 -33.86
C SER A 36 18.99 14.36 -35.33
N ILE A 37 17.73 14.05 -35.66
CA ILE A 37 17.16 14.33 -36.98
C ILE A 37 15.81 15.00 -36.75
N ASN A 38 15.77 16.31 -37.06
CA ASN A 38 14.54 17.09 -37.20
C ASN A 38 13.89 16.75 -38.54
N PHE A 39 12.62 16.36 -38.52
CA PHE A 39 11.72 16.56 -39.66
C PHE A 39 10.45 17.23 -39.14
N GLY A 40 10.30 18.51 -39.50
CA GLY A 40 9.05 19.23 -39.34
C GLY A 40 7.99 18.64 -40.27
N ASN A 41 6.79 18.43 -39.75
CA ASN A 41 5.61 18.53 -40.58
C ASN A 41 4.43 19.06 -39.79
N GLN A 42 3.96 20.22 -40.26
CA GLN A 42 2.88 21.01 -39.72
C GLN A 42 1.56 20.38 -40.15
N ARG A 43 0.76 19.87 -39.21
CA ARG A 43 -0.64 19.53 -39.45
C ARG A 43 -1.53 20.15 -38.38
N ARG A 44 -2.40 21.04 -38.84
CA ARG A 44 -3.45 21.72 -38.09
C ARG A 44 -4.50 20.72 -37.57
N GLY A 45 -4.92 20.91 -36.32
CA GLY A 45 -6.31 20.77 -35.89
C GLY A 45 -6.84 19.38 -35.56
N LYS A 46 -6.69 18.96 -34.29
CA LYS A 46 -7.80 18.43 -33.48
C LYS A 46 -7.64 18.97 -32.06
N SER A 47 -8.53 19.88 -31.65
CA SER A 47 -8.67 20.27 -30.25
C SER A 47 -9.09 19.01 -29.49
N VAL A 48 -8.18 18.41 -28.73
CA VAL A 48 -8.54 17.38 -27.77
C VAL A 48 -9.14 18.13 -26.59
N ILE A 49 -10.47 18.13 -26.53
CA ILE A 49 -11.21 18.51 -25.33
C ILE A 49 -10.83 17.49 -24.26
N VAL A 50 -9.85 17.82 -23.42
CA VAL A 50 -9.55 17.05 -22.22
C VAL A 50 -10.62 17.41 -21.20
N CYS A 51 -11.66 16.58 -21.13
CA CYS A 51 -12.64 16.66 -20.06
C CYS A 51 -11.90 16.40 -18.73
N GLY A 52 -11.89 17.39 -17.85
CA GLY A 52 -11.21 17.32 -16.57
C GLY A 52 -11.78 16.20 -15.70
N LEU A 53 -10.91 15.31 -15.22
CA LEU A 53 -11.25 14.39 -14.15
C LEU A 53 -10.70 14.92 -12.83
N ARG A 54 -11.64 15.40 -12.03
CA ARG A 54 -11.51 15.67 -10.61
C ARG A 54 -11.02 14.42 -9.87
N ALA A 55 -10.40 14.69 -8.71
CA ALA A 55 -9.99 13.77 -7.65
C ALA A 55 -8.70 12.97 -7.89
N SER A 56 -7.71 13.28 -7.06
CA SER A 56 -6.53 12.50 -6.77
C SER A 56 -6.91 11.13 -6.19
N PHE A 57 -7.35 10.25 -7.08
CA PHE A 57 -7.33 8.83 -6.85
C PHE A 57 -5.92 8.34 -7.10
N ARG A 58 -5.44 7.55 -6.13
CA ARG A 58 -4.33 6.59 -6.17
C ARG A 58 -3.82 6.35 -7.59
N LYS A 59 -2.50 6.34 -7.81
CA LYS A 59 -1.92 5.59 -8.94
C LYS A 59 -2.34 4.13 -8.72
N ARG A 60 -3.54 3.78 -9.18
CA ARG A 60 -4.03 2.41 -9.29
C ARG A 60 -2.95 1.71 -10.10
N ARG A 61 -2.57 0.50 -9.68
CA ARG A 61 -1.89 -0.41 -10.61
C ARG A 61 -2.65 -0.29 -11.94
N PRO A 62 -1.98 -0.06 -13.08
CA PRO A 62 -2.68 -0.08 -14.37
C PRO A 62 -3.51 -1.35 -14.34
N SER A 63 -4.82 -1.23 -14.60
CA SER A 63 -5.76 -2.34 -14.46
C SER A 63 -5.25 -3.50 -15.28
N ARG A 64 -4.50 -4.39 -14.63
CA ARG A 64 -4.06 -5.62 -15.26
C ARG A 64 -5.36 -6.35 -15.48
N VAL A 65 -5.67 -6.55 -16.75
CA VAL A 65 -6.87 -7.29 -17.12
C VAL A 65 -6.69 -8.65 -16.46
N ILE A 66 -7.53 -8.92 -15.46
CA ILE A 66 -7.52 -10.19 -14.74
C ILE A 66 -7.59 -11.29 -15.80
N SER A 67 -6.78 -12.33 -15.64
CA SER A 67 -6.81 -13.48 -16.53
C SER A 67 -8.23 -14.06 -16.60
N LYS A 68 -8.54 -14.75 -17.71
CA LYS A 68 -9.85 -15.40 -17.86
C LYS A 68 -10.09 -16.40 -16.72
N GLU A 69 -9.02 -17.06 -16.32
CA GLU A 69 -8.93 -17.97 -15.18
C GLU A 69 -9.29 -17.21 -13.88
N GLY A 70 -8.62 -16.09 -13.58
CA GLY A 70 -8.93 -15.29 -12.40
C GLY A 70 -10.39 -14.81 -12.34
N ILE A 71 -10.96 -14.40 -13.48
CA ILE A 71 -12.38 -14.02 -13.56
C ILE A 71 -13.30 -15.20 -13.26
N GLN A 72 -13.02 -16.37 -13.83
CA GLN A 72 -13.79 -17.60 -13.57
C GLN A 72 -13.73 -18.01 -12.10
N VAL A 73 -12.56 -17.90 -11.47
CA VAL A 73 -12.39 -18.21 -10.05
C VAL A 73 -13.20 -17.25 -9.19
N ILE A 74 -13.12 -15.93 -9.42
CA ILE A 74 -13.91 -14.94 -8.68
C ILE A 74 -15.40 -15.23 -8.79
N HIS A 75 -15.88 -15.54 -10.00
CA HIS A 75 -17.28 -15.86 -10.21
C HIS A 75 -17.69 -17.14 -9.44
N ALA A 76 -16.88 -18.20 -9.49
CA ALA A 76 -17.13 -19.43 -8.75
C ALA A 76 -17.16 -19.21 -7.23
N LEU A 77 -16.20 -18.44 -6.68
CA LEU A 77 -16.15 -18.09 -5.26
C LEU A 77 -17.42 -17.34 -4.82
N LYS A 78 -17.88 -16.39 -5.63
CA LYS A 78 -19.11 -15.63 -5.35
C LYS A 78 -20.37 -16.47 -5.37
N LEU A 79 -20.47 -17.43 -6.29
CA LEU A 79 -21.60 -18.37 -6.32
C LEU A 79 -21.58 -19.33 -5.13
N ALA A 80 -20.39 -19.68 -4.64
CA ALA A 80 -20.21 -20.59 -3.51
C ALA A 80 -20.34 -19.90 -2.13
N LYS A 81 -20.48 -18.56 -2.06
CA LYS A 81 -20.40 -17.78 -0.81
C LYS A 81 -21.35 -18.21 0.31
N SER A 82 -22.46 -18.86 -0.03
CA SER A 82 -23.48 -19.30 0.93
C SER A 82 -23.18 -20.66 1.57
N SER A 83 -22.17 -21.40 1.11
CA SER A 83 -21.81 -22.73 1.62
C SER A 83 -20.30 -22.82 1.78
N GLU A 84 -19.83 -22.91 3.02
CA GLU A 84 -18.39 -23.01 3.29
C GLU A 84 -17.77 -24.23 2.61
N GLN A 85 -18.46 -25.38 2.58
CA GLN A 85 -18.00 -26.59 1.88
C GLN A 85 -17.75 -26.34 0.39
N LYS A 86 -18.71 -25.71 -0.30
CA LYS A 86 -18.55 -25.37 -1.73
C LYS A 86 -17.43 -24.35 -1.93
N LEU A 87 -17.29 -23.40 -1.00
CA LEU A 87 -16.21 -22.42 -1.06
C LEU A 87 -14.85 -23.09 -0.95
N TYR A 88 -14.64 -23.97 0.04
CA TYR A 88 -13.41 -24.74 0.18
C TYR A 88 -13.14 -25.66 -1.02
N GLN A 89 -14.17 -26.24 -1.62
CA GLN A 89 -14.02 -27.01 -2.85
C GLN A 89 -13.46 -26.13 -3.99
N VAL A 90 -14.05 -24.95 -4.21
CA VAL A 90 -13.57 -24.00 -5.23
C VAL A 90 -12.12 -23.56 -4.93
N LEU A 91 -11.79 -23.30 -3.67
CA LEU A 91 -10.44 -22.93 -3.24
C LEU A 91 -9.43 -24.03 -3.61
N ASN A 92 -9.66 -25.26 -3.16
CA ASN A 92 -8.74 -26.39 -3.40
C ASN A 92 -8.60 -26.77 -4.88
N GLU A 93 -9.68 -26.73 -5.65
CA GLU A 93 -9.65 -27.13 -7.05
C GLU A 93 -9.02 -26.08 -7.96
N LYS A 94 -9.20 -24.79 -7.65
CA LYS A 94 -8.87 -23.69 -8.56
C LYS A 94 -7.73 -22.79 -8.11
N LEU A 95 -7.53 -22.58 -6.81
CA LEU A 95 -6.47 -21.68 -6.31
C LEU A 95 -5.11 -22.37 -6.20
N THR A 96 -5.05 -23.67 -5.89
CA THR A 96 -3.79 -24.43 -5.78
C THR A 96 -2.98 -24.44 -7.08
N ARG A 97 -3.62 -24.22 -8.23
CA ARG A 97 -3.00 -24.19 -9.56
C ARG A 97 -2.76 -22.78 -10.08
N LEU A 98 -3.16 -21.77 -9.31
CA LEU A 98 -3.16 -20.37 -9.73
C LEU A 98 -1.75 -19.79 -9.56
N LEU A 99 -1.24 -19.09 -10.58
CA LEU A 99 0.05 -18.43 -10.47
C LEU A 99 -0.01 -17.29 -9.45
N ASN A 100 1.11 -16.98 -8.79
CA ASN A 100 1.20 -15.89 -7.83
C ASN A 100 0.67 -14.55 -8.38
N ALA A 101 0.92 -14.26 -9.66
CA ALA A 101 0.41 -13.05 -10.32
C ALA A 101 -1.13 -13.03 -10.40
N ASP A 102 -1.76 -14.16 -10.71
CA ASP A 102 -3.21 -14.28 -10.79
C ASP A 102 -3.86 -14.23 -9.39
N ALA A 103 -3.17 -14.73 -8.36
CA ALA A 103 -3.61 -14.62 -6.98
C ALA A 103 -3.64 -13.15 -6.49
N LEU A 104 -2.63 -12.35 -6.85
CA LEU A 104 -2.60 -10.90 -6.61
C LEU A 104 -3.77 -10.19 -7.30
N ASP A 105 -4.02 -10.50 -8.57
CA ASP A 105 -5.08 -9.86 -9.36
C ASP A 105 -6.48 -10.26 -8.84
N LEU A 106 -6.65 -11.52 -8.41
CA LEU A 106 -7.88 -12.01 -7.81
C LEU A 106 -8.21 -11.30 -6.49
N LEU A 107 -7.25 -11.23 -5.56
CA LEU A 107 -7.44 -10.52 -4.30
C LEU A 107 -7.67 -9.03 -4.53
N GLY A 108 -6.95 -8.42 -5.48
CA GLY A 108 -7.15 -7.03 -5.87
C GLY A 108 -8.57 -6.74 -6.34
N GLU A 109 -9.20 -7.66 -7.09
CA GLU A 109 -10.58 -7.49 -7.55
C GLU A 109 -11.62 -7.72 -6.44
N LEU A 110 -11.42 -8.71 -5.58
CA LEU A 110 -12.29 -8.91 -4.40
C LEU A 110 -12.25 -7.68 -3.48
N GLN A 111 -11.07 -7.10 -3.28
CA GLN A 111 -10.89 -5.86 -2.54
C GLN A 111 -11.49 -4.64 -3.22
N ARG A 112 -11.43 -4.56 -4.55
CA ARG A 112 -12.10 -3.50 -5.32
C ARG A 112 -13.61 -3.54 -5.11
N GLN A 113 -14.17 -4.73 -4.97
CA GLN A 113 -15.60 -4.96 -4.71
C GLN A 113 -15.95 -4.90 -3.21
N ASN A 114 -14.96 -4.73 -2.34
CA ASN A 114 -15.10 -4.78 -0.87
C ASN A 114 -15.75 -6.08 -0.36
N GLU A 115 -15.48 -7.20 -1.03
CA GLU A 115 -15.92 -8.54 -0.60
C GLU A 115 -15.00 -9.05 0.51
N LEU A 116 -15.13 -8.47 1.71
CA LEU A 116 -14.24 -8.71 2.85
C LEU A 116 -14.14 -10.19 3.22
N HIS A 117 -15.28 -10.86 3.39
CA HIS A 117 -15.33 -12.26 3.80
C HIS A 117 -14.60 -13.18 2.81
N LEU A 118 -14.87 -13.02 1.50
CA LEU A 118 -14.20 -13.81 0.47
C LEU A 118 -12.70 -13.48 0.40
N SER A 119 -12.33 -12.21 0.53
CA SER A 119 -10.92 -11.79 0.54
C SER A 119 -10.15 -12.45 1.68
N LEU A 120 -10.72 -12.51 2.89
CA LEU A 120 -10.11 -13.18 4.03
C LEU A 120 -9.99 -14.68 3.81
N LYS A 121 -11.02 -15.34 3.29
CA LYS A 121 -10.98 -16.79 3.01
C LYS A 121 -9.93 -17.13 1.96
N VAL A 122 -9.85 -16.35 0.88
CA VAL A 122 -8.83 -16.51 -0.16
C VAL A 122 -7.43 -16.24 0.39
N PHE A 123 -7.24 -15.15 1.12
CA PHE A 123 -5.95 -14.81 1.72
C PHE A 123 -5.47 -15.89 2.69
N ASN A 124 -6.36 -16.37 3.57
CA ASN A 124 -6.05 -17.45 4.51
C ASN A 124 -5.78 -18.77 3.80
N PHE A 125 -6.39 -19.04 2.64
CA PHE A 125 -6.03 -20.21 1.85
C PHE A 125 -4.64 -20.07 1.25
N LEU A 126 -4.37 -18.94 0.59
CA LEU A 126 -3.10 -18.69 -0.08
C LEU A 126 -1.91 -18.63 0.88
N ARG A 127 -2.11 -18.16 2.12
CA ARG A 127 -1.02 -18.01 3.09
C ARG A 127 -0.47 -19.32 3.65
N GLU A 128 -1.24 -20.39 3.55
CA GLU A 128 -0.80 -21.74 3.95
C GLU A 128 0.01 -22.42 2.84
N GLU A 129 0.00 -21.86 1.62
CA GLU A 129 0.76 -22.40 0.50
C GLU A 129 2.27 -22.07 0.61
N PRO A 130 3.16 -23.02 0.25
CA PRO A 130 4.60 -22.78 0.26
C PRO A 130 5.00 -21.59 -0.62
N GLY A 131 5.84 -20.70 -0.08
CA GLY A 131 6.35 -19.54 -0.82
C GLY A 131 5.44 -18.31 -0.81
N PHE A 132 4.33 -18.35 -0.06
CA PHE A 132 3.45 -17.18 0.12
C PHE A 132 4.17 -15.97 0.73
N ASP A 133 5.17 -16.18 1.58
CA ASP A 133 5.91 -15.10 2.25
C ASP A 133 6.60 -14.14 1.26
N ALA A 134 6.82 -14.57 0.01
CA ALA A 134 7.29 -13.70 -1.08
C ALA A 134 6.23 -12.69 -1.57
N LEU A 135 4.98 -12.79 -1.11
CA LEU A 135 3.83 -11.98 -1.53
C LEU A 135 3.50 -10.89 -0.49
N LEU A 136 4.51 -10.17 -0.02
CA LEU A 136 4.36 -8.99 0.86
C LEU A 136 3.26 -8.00 0.38
N PRO A 137 3.07 -7.75 -0.94
CA PRO A 137 1.97 -6.90 -1.41
C PRO A 137 0.57 -7.36 -1.00
N LEU A 138 0.34 -8.67 -0.77
CA LEU A 138 -0.95 -9.20 -0.32
C LEU A 138 -1.26 -8.81 1.13
N TYR A 139 -0.24 -8.80 2.00
CA TYR A 139 -0.38 -8.33 3.37
C TYR A 139 -0.81 -6.86 3.40
N SER A 140 -0.12 -6.01 2.64
CA SER A 140 -0.49 -4.60 2.44
C SER A 140 -1.94 -4.44 1.94
N ASP A 141 -2.27 -5.16 0.86
CA ASP A 141 -3.61 -5.19 0.27
C ASP A 141 -4.69 -5.56 1.31
N MET A 142 -4.43 -6.55 2.17
CA MET A 142 -5.34 -6.97 3.24
C MET A 142 -5.43 -5.99 4.40
N ILE A 143 -4.33 -5.40 4.86
CA ILE A 143 -4.32 -4.34 5.89
C ILE A 143 -5.19 -3.16 5.42
N LEU A 144 -5.04 -2.75 4.16
CA LEU A 144 -5.86 -1.70 3.57
C LEU A 144 -7.35 -2.06 3.54
N LEU A 145 -7.70 -3.30 3.21
CA LEU A 145 -9.09 -3.77 3.21
C LEU A 145 -9.68 -3.81 4.62
N LEU A 146 -8.93 -4.32 5.60
CA LEU A 146 -9.33 -4.37 7.02
C LEU A 146 -9.57 -2.96 7.56
N GLY A 147 -8.67 -2.01 7.26
CA GLY A 147 -8.82 -0.60 7.63
C GLY A 147 -10.13 0.02 7.11
N ARG A 148 -10.47 -0.21 5.83
CA ARG A 148 -11.75 0.30 5.27
C ARG A 148 -12.98 -0.26 5.96
N ASN A 149 -12.87 -1.45 6.55
CA ASN A 149 -13.94 -2.09 7.30
C ASN A 149 -13.81 -1.88 8.81
N LYS A 150 -12.94 -0.95 9.25
CA LYS A 150 -12.72 -0.56 10.66
C LYS A 150 -12.25 -1.71 11.57
N MET A 151 -11.63 -2.72 10.99
CA MET A 151 -11.09 -3.89 11.69
C MET A 151 -9.63 -3.64 12.08
N VAL A 152 -9.44 -2.76 13.08
CA VAL A 152 -8.10 -2.30 13.49
C VAL A 152 -7.29 -3.42 14.13
N GLY A 153 -7.91 -4.23 14.99
CA GLY A 153 -7.22 -5.32 15.70
C GLY A 153 -6.69 -6.39 14.76
N GLU A 154 -7.48 -6.79 13.76
CA GLU A 154 -7.10 -7.77 12.75
C GLU A 154 -6.00 -7.22 11.83
N ALA A 155 -6.01 -5.91 11.54
CA ALA A 155 -4.93 -5.27 10.80
C ALA A 155 -3.62 -5.24 11.60
N GLU A 156 -3.69 -4.95 12.92
CA GLU A 156 -2.54 -5.02 13.83
C GLU A 156 -1.95 -6.43 13.91
N GLU A 157 -2.82 -7.44 14.03
CA GLU A 157 -2.40 -8.84 14.07
C GLU A 157 -1.67 -9.22 12.76
N LEU A 158 -2.25 -8.84 11.62
CA LEU A 158 -1.66 -9.15 10.33
C LEU A 158 -0.31 -8.44 10.10
N PHE A 159 -0.19 -7.19 10.54
CA PHE A 159 1.09 -6.46 10.51
C PHE A 159 2.13 -7.10 11.42
N SER A 160 1.73 -7.53 12.63
CA SER A 160 2.63 -8.19 13.58
C SER A 160 3.14 -9.53 13.05
N GLN A 161 2.28 -10.32 12.41
CA GLN A 161 2.67 -11.58 11.78
C GLN A 161 3.75 -11.40 10.70
N VAL A 162 3.71 -10.31 9.93
CA VAL A 162 4.76 -10.00 8.93
C VAL A 162 6.11 -9.85 9.63
N VAL A 163 6.14 -9.10 10.73
CA VAL A 163 7.36 -8.84 11.51
C VAL A 163 7.86 -10.11 12.20
N GLU A 164 6.97 -10.89 12.82
CA GLU A 164 7.31 -12.15 13.49
C GLU A 164 7.90 -13.20 12.54
N LYS A 165 7.46 -13.21 11.28
CA LYS A 165 8.04 -14.03 10.21
C LYS A 165 9.42 -13.54 9.73
N GLY A 166 9.93 -12.44 10.28
CA GLY A 166 11.17 -11.81 9.84
C GLY A 166 11.08 -11.11 8.49
N LEU A 167 9.86 -10.92 7.97
CA LEU A 167 9.64 -10.13 6.75
C LEU A 167 9.74 -8.65 7.10
N LYS A 168 10.34 -7.86 6.21
CA LYS A 168 10.49 -6.42 6.40
C LYS A 168 9.28 -5.71 5.79
N PRO A 169 8.43 -5.03 6.58
CA PRO A 169 7.38 -4.18 6.03
C PRO A 169 7.97 -3.11 5.12
N ASP A 170 7.33 -2.87 3.98
CA ASP A 170 7.74 -1.82 3.05
C ASP A 170 7.04 -0.48 3.37
N THR A 171 7.46 0.59 2.67
CA THR A 171 6.88 1.94 2.82
C THR A 171 5.36 1.92 2.70
N ARG A 172 4.84 1.09 1.80
CA ARG A 172 3.41 0.97 1.54
C ARG A 172 2.69 0.38 2.76
N MET A 173 3.17 -0.75 3.29
CA MET A 173 2.55 -1.42 4.43
C MET A 173 2.53 -0.54 5.67
N PHE A 174 3.65 0.14 5.98
CA PHE A 174 3.70 1.12 7.07
C PHE A 174 2.65 2.22 6.85
N THR A 175 2.61 2.79 5.65
CA THR A 175 1.67 3.88 5.30
C THR A 175 0.20 3.45 5.42
N GLU A 176 -0.12 2.22 5.04
CA GLU A 176 -1.47 1.66 5.19
C GLU A 176 -1.84 1.47 6.66
N MET A 177 -0.95 0.91 7.47
CA MET A 177 -1.19 0.67 8.88
C MET A 177 -1.27 1.99 9.69
N ILE A 178 -0.44 2.99 9.37
CA ILE A 178 -0.58 4.36 9.90
C ILE A 178 -1.97 4.90 9.57
N GLY A 179 -2.42 4.74 8.33
CA GLY A 179 -3.76 5.16 7.91
C GLY A 179 -4.89 4.44 8.67
N VAL A 180 -4.72 3.15 8.98
CA VAL A 180 -5.67 2.36 9.79
C VAL A 180 -5.78 2.95 11.20
N TYR A 181 -4.66 3.24 11.85
CA TYR A 181 -4.66 3.83 13.19
C TYR A 181 -5.34 5.19 13.24
N LEU A 182 -5.03 6.06 12.28
CA LEU A 182 -5.62 7.39 12.19
C LEU A 182 -7.14 7.34 11.95
N GLN A 183 -7.62 6.43 11.09
CA GLN A 183 -9.06 6.21 10.88
C GLN A 183 -9.77 5.69 12.14
N GLY A 184 -9.06 4.94 12.98
CA GLY A 184 -9.53 4.48 14.29
C GLY A 184 -9.39 5.52 15.40
N GLY A 185 -8.87 6.72 15.13
CA GLY A 185 -8.63 7.76 16.14
C GLY A 185 -7.40 7.53 17.02
N ASN A 186 -6.58 6.52 16.71
CA ASN A 186 -5.39 6.16 17.50
C ASN A 186 -4.15 6.94 17.04
N THR A 187 -4.17 8.26 17.21
CA THR A 187 -3.09 9.17 16.77
C THR A 187 -1.74 8.80 17.35
N GLU A 188 -1.69 8.44 18.64
CA GLU A 188 -0.45 8.08 19.32
C GLU A 188 0.25 6.87 18.66
N LYS A 189 -0.51 5.78 18.44
CA LYS A 189 -0.01 4.59 17.74
C LYS A 189 0.42 4.89 16.31
N ALA A 190 -0.31 5.75 15.59
CA ALA A 190 0.07 6.17 14.24
C ALA A 190 1.43 6.89 14.22
N MET A 191 1.65 7.81 15.16
CA MET A 191 2.92 8.55 15.26
C MET A 191 4.07 7.68 15.77
N GLU A 192 3.81 6.72 16.66
CA GLU A 192 4.79 5.71 17.07
C GLU A 192 5.22 4.85 15.88
N LEU A 193 4.27 4.36 15.08
CA LEU A 193 4.56 3.55 13.91
C LEU A 193 5.31 4.36 12.83
N TYR A 194 4.98 5.64 12.65
CA TYR A 194 5.74 6.56 11.78
C TYR A 194 7.19 6.75 12.23
N ARG A 195 7.45 6.84 13.55
CA ARG A 195 8.83 6.89 14.07
C ARG A 195 9.57 5.56 13.86
N SER A 196 8.89 4.43 14.09
CA SER A 196 9.43 3.09 13.86
C SER A 196 9.80 2.86 12.39
N MET A 197 8.94 3.30 11.47
CA MET A 197 9.22 3.30 10.03
C MET A 197 10.55 3.97 9.71
N LYS A 198 10.78 5.21 10.20
CA LYS A 198 12.04 5.93 10.02
C LYS A 198 13.23 5.21 10.68
N ALA A 199 13.07 4.74 11.91
CA ALA A 199 14.12 4.03 12.65
C ALA A 199 14.54 2.72 11.97
N SER A 200 13.63 2.07 11.25
CA SER A 200 13.91 0.87 10.45
C SER A 200 14.68 1.15 9.14
N GLY A 201 14.95 2.41 8.82
CA GLY A 201 15.54 2.84 7.55
C GLY A 201 14.53 2.90 6.40
N CYS A 202 13.23 2.76 6.68
CA CYS A 202 12.18 2.88 5.70
C CYS A 202 11.76 4.35 5.57
N SER A 203 12.02 4.96 4.40
CA SER A 203 11.72 6.38 4.18
C SER A 203 10.23 6.62 3.95
N PRO A 204 9.61 7.57 4.68
CA PRO A 204 8.28 8.09 4.38
C PRO A 204 8.21 8.68 2.97
N ASP A 205 7.07 8.49 2.30
CA ASP A 205 6.85 9.03 0.96
C ASP A 205 5.75 10.11 0.96
N LYS A 206 5.46 10.65 -0.23
CA LYS A 206 4.40 11.66 -0.42
C LYS A 206 3.05 11.18 0.12
N LEU A 207 2.74 9.89 0.01
CA LEU A 207 1.49 9.34 0.50
C LEU A 207 1.48 9.28 2.03
N THR A 208 2.59 8.87 2.67
CA THR A 208 2.74 8.87 4.13
C THR A 208 2.44 10.24 4.72
N PHE A 209 3.13 11.29 4.26
CA PHE A 209 2.90 12.66 4.73
C PHE A 209 1.49 13.16 4.42
N THR A 210 0.97 12.84 3.23
CA THR A 210 -0.39 13.21 2.86
C THR A 210 -1.44 12.62 3.82
N ILE A 211 -1.29 11.37 4.23
CA ILE A 211 -2.22 10.70 5.15
C ILE A 211 -2.12 11.31 6.54
N LEU A 212 -0.90 11.46 7.05
CA LEU A 212 -0.66 12.01 8.39
C LEU A 212 -1.19 13.44 8.50
N ILE A 213 -0.73 14.35 7.63
CA ILE A 213 -1.10 15.78 7.68
C ILE A 213 -2.62 15.93 7.60
N ARG A 214 -3.28 15.31 6.60
CA ARG A 214 -4.72 15.46 6.42
C ARG A 214 -5.54 14.90 7.57
N SER A 215 -5.10 13.80 8.17
CA SER A 215 -5.84 13.20 9.28
C SER A 215 -5.66 14.00 10.56
N LEU A 216 -4.44 14.46 10.83
CA LEU A 216 -4.11 15.26 12.01
C LEU A 216 -4.78 16.64 11.97
N GLU A 217 -4.83 17.28 10.79
CA GLU A 217 -5.62 18.50 10.56
C GLU A 217 -7.08 18.31 10.94
N LYS A 218 -7.68 17.17 10.53
CA LYS A 218 -9.09 16.84 10.85
C LYS A 218 -9.30 16.57 12.33
N SER A 219 -8.30 16.03 13.01
CA SER A 219 -8.32 15.78 14.45
C SER A 219 -7.94 17.01 15.29
N GLY A 220 -7.52 18.12 14.68
CA GLY A 220 -7.12 19.35 15.37
C GLY A 220 -5.70 19.35 15.94
N GLU A 221 -4.87 18.38 15.56
CA GLU A 221 -3.50 18.17 16.07
C GLU A 221 -2.47 19.07 15.37
N GLN A 222 -2.65 20.40 15.49
CA GLN A 222 -1.92 21.40 14.71
C GLN A 222 -0.39 21.37 14.93
N GLU A 223 0.06 21.11 16.16
CA GLU A 223 1.49 21.04 16.47
C GLU A 223 2.19 19.90 15.72
N LEU A 224 1.54 18.73 15.64
CA LEU A 224 2.04 17.59 14.89
C LEU A 224 2.05 17.87 13.39
N VAL A 225 1.03 18.57 12.87
CA VAL A 225 0.96 18.97 11.46
C VAL A 225 2.15 19.85 11.08
N GLU A 226 2.45 20.88 11.87
CA GLU A 226 3.57 21.78 11.58
C GLU A 226 4.92 21.07 11.70
N THR A 227 5.07 20.17 12.68
CA THR A 227 6.26 19.31 12.79
C THR A 227 6.45 18.44 11.54
N LEU A 228 5.37 17.82 11.04
CA LEU A 228 5.43 16.99 9.84
C LEU A 228 5.71 17.79 8.57
N LYS A 229 5.21 19.02 8.46
CA LYS A 229 5.52 19.92 7.35
C LYS A 229 7.00 20.31 7.34
N GLN A 230 7.59 20.57 8.51
CA GLN A 230 9.03 20.83 8.62
C GLN A 230 9.84 19.58 8.25
N GLU A 231 9.46 18.42 8.78
CA GLU A 231 10.18 17.17 8.53
C GLU A 231 10.08 16.72 7.05
N CYS A 232 8.96 16.98 6.36
CA CYS A 232 8.79 16.50 4.98
C CYS A 232 9.81 17.08 3.98
N VAL A 233 10.47 18.18 4.33
CA VAL A 233 11.55 18.80 3.53
C VAL A 233 12.71 17.85 3.30
N ASP A 234 13.01 16.98 4.27
CA ASP A 234 14.12 16.02 4.19
C ASP A 234 13.83 14.83 3.26
N TYR A 235 12.55 14.61 2.90
CA TYR A 235 12.09 13.43 2.18
C TYR A 235 11.49 13.75 0.80
N ILE A 236 10.96 14.95 0.61
CA ILE A 236 10.11 15.28 -0.53
C ILE A 236 10.74 16.36 -1.42
N ASP A 237 10.90 16.06 -2.71
CA ASP A 237 11.25 17.07 -3.70
C ASP A 237 10.16 18.15 -3.82
N LEU A 238 10.59 19.42 -3.82
CA LEU A 238 9.73 20.61 -3.93
C LEU A 238 8.68 20.66 -2.81
N PRO A 239 9.10 20.74 -1.53
CA PRO A 239 8.21 20.64 -0.37
C PRO A 239 7.14 21.72 -0.35
N ASP A 240 7.46 22.97 -0.69
CA ASP A 240 6.48 24.07 -0.74
C ASP A 240 5.32 23.77 -1.70
N LYS A 241 5.64 23.24 -2.89
CA LYS A 241 4.63 22.85 -3.89
C LYS A 241 3.79 21.68 -3.39
N PHE A 242 4.41 20.73 -2.70
CA PHE A 242 3.71 19.58 -2.13
C PHE A 242 2.76 19.99 -0.99
N ILE A 243 3.22 20.83 -0.05
CA ILE A 243 2.41 21.34 1.06
C ILE A 243 1.22 22.15 0.53
N GLN A 244 1.45 23.06 -0.43
CA GLN A 244 0.36 23.81 -1.09
C GLN A 244 -0.68 22.88 -1.73
N GLN A 245 -0.27 21.76 -2.35
CA GLN A 245 -1.21 20.79 -2.92
C GLN A 245 -2.03 20.06 -1.87
N ILE A 246 -1.47 19.80 -0.69
CA ILE A 246 -2.20 19.21 0.42
C ILE A 246 -3.28 20.16 0.92
N GLU A 247 -2.91 21.42 1.17
CA GLU A 247 -3.78 22.48 1.69
C GLU A 247 -4.88 22.87 0.70
N GLN A 248 -4.56 23.06 -0.59
CA GLN A 248 -5.54 23.42 -1.64
C GLN A 248 -6.62 22.36 -1.84
N LYS A 249 -6.32 21.08 -1.59
CA LYS A 249 -7.31 20.00 -1.72
C LYS A 249 -8.36 20.06 -0.59
N GLN A 250 -8.01 20.59 0.58
CA GLN A 250 -8.92 20.74 1.71
C GLN A 250 -9.98 21.84 1.47
N VAL A 251 -9.58 22.98 0.89
CA VAL A 251 -10.49 24.12 0.63
C VAL A 251 -11.67 23.72 -0.26
N LYS A 252 -11.46 22.77 -1.18
CA LYS A 252 -12.49 22.23 -2.07
C LYS A 252 -13.42 21.22 -1.40
N GLU A 253 -12.98 20.52 -0.36
CA GLU A 253 -13.82 19.59 0.42
C GLU A 253 -14.67 20.33 1.47
N GLY A 254 -14.17 21.45 2.01
CA GLY A 254 -14.92 22.29 2.96
C GLY A 254 -16.11 23.07 2.38
N HIS A 255 -16.12 23.34 1.07
CA HIS A 255 -17.24 24.04 0.39
C HIS A 255 -18.43 23.14 0.03
N VAL A 256 -18.40 21.84 0.35
CA VAL A 256 -19.49 20.89 0.05
C VAL A 256 -20.46 20.73 1.23
N ASN A 257 -20.20 21.35 2.38
CA ASN A 257 -21.07 21.29 3.58
C ASN A 257 -21.62 22.67 3.99
N LEU A 258 -22.16 23.43 3.04
CA LEU A 258 -22.98 24.62 3.31
C LEU A 258 -23.92 24.89 2.11
N VAL A 259 -24.95 24.05 1.93
CA VAL A 259 -26.28 24.41 1.39
C VAL A 259 -27.29 23.41 1.93
#